data_AF-A0A1B7IQH2-F1
#
_entry.id   AF-A0A1B7IQH2-F1
#
_cell.length_a   1.000
_cell.length_b   1.000
_cell.length_c   1.000
_cell.angle_alpha   90.00
_cell.angle_beta   90.00
_cell.angle_gamma   90.00
#
_symmetry.space_group_name_H-M   'P 1'
#
loop_
_entity.id
_entity.type
_entity.pdbx_description
1 polymer ?
#
loop_
_entity_poly.entity_id
_entity_poly.type
_entity_poly.pdbx_seq_one_letter_code
_entity_poly.pdbx_strand_id
1 'polypeptide(L)'
;MMAKKYLDERGQFTEPAGGSGTVTSDQITDATTVGKSVLTAADAAAARTAIGAVAIGTTGATAMAGNKIPTATERGGVLQQTAVTDAAAAPTQQDFNGLLAKLRTAGILAT
;
A
#
# COMPACT_ATOMS: atom_id res chain seq x y z
N MET A 1 36.93 5.74 23.67
CA MET A 1 37.95 6.28 22.74
C MET A 1 37.74 7.78 22.64
N MET A 2 38.68 8.59 23.14
CA MET A 2 38.63 10.06 23.10
C MET A 2 38.99 10.55 21.69
N ALA A 3 38.15 11.38 21.07
CA ALA A 3 38.49 12.05 19.82
C ALA A 3 39.69 12.98 20.06
N LYS A 4 40.79 12.80 19.30
CA LYS A 4 41.94 13.70 19.35
C LYS A 4 41.55 15.04 18.71
N LYS A 5 41.36 16.07 19.52
CA LYS A 5 41.30 17.46 19.07
C LYS A 5 42.70 17.88 18.60
N TYR A 6 42.83 18.41 17.39
CA TYR A 6 44.10 18.94 16.90
C TYR A 6 44.19 20.43 17.27
N LEU A 7 45.34 20.91 17.78
CA LEU A 7 45.56 22.36 17.91
C LEU A 7 45.84 22.95 16.52
N ASP A 8 45.16 24.03 16.16
CA ASP A 8 45.51 24.83 14.97
C ASP A 8 46.74 25.72 15.23
N GLU A 9 47.21 26.41 14.19
CA GLU A 9 48.36 27.32 14.23
C GLU A 9 48.16 28.55 15.15
N ARG A 10 46.95 28.76 15.65
CA ARG A 10 46.61 29.81 16.63
C ARG A 10 46.37 29.24 18.02
N GLY A 11 46.69 27.97 18.25
CA GLY A 11 46.54 27.29 19.54
C GLY A 11 45.10 26.96 19.92
N GLN A 12 44.16 27.00 18.97
CA GLN A 12 42.77 26.61 19.20
C GLN A 12 42.55 25.14 18.89
N PHE A 13 41.83 24.44 19.77
CA PHE A 13 41.42 23.06 19.50
C PHE A 13 40.39 23.02 18.37
N THR A 14 40.77 22.46 17.23
CA THR A 14 39.90 22.20 16.09
C THR A 14 39.40 20.77 16.19
N GLU A 15 38.08 20.60 16.30
CA GLU A 15 37.45 19.30 16.08
C GLU A 15 37.61 18.94 14.59
N PRO A 16 37.85 17.67 14.22
CA PRO A 16 37.71 17.26 12.82
C PRO A 16 36.32 17.71 12.40
N ALA A 17 36.23 18.51 11.33
CA ALA A 17 35.00 19.17 10.90
C ALA A 17 33.83 18.18 10.95
N GLY A 18 33.07 18.18 12.05
CA GLY A 18 31.90 17.35 12.21
C GLY A 18 30.92 17.91 11.20
N GLY A 19 30.77 17.21 10.08
CA GLY A 19 30.16 17.73 8.87
C GLY A 19 28.78 18.30 9.14
N SER A 20 28.73 19.60 9.40
CA SER A 20 27.52 20.43 9.37
C SER A 20 27.15 20.73 7.90
N GLY A 21 27.29 19.72 7.04
CA GLY A 21 26.99 19.78 5.62
C GLY A 21 25.69 19.05 5.35
N THR A 22 24.96 19.46 4.30
CA THR A 22 23.83 18.68 3.82
C THR A 22 24.32 17.32 3.38
N VAL A 23 23.78 16.24 3.98
CA VAL A 23 24.02 14.88 3.51
C VAL A 23 23.10 14.62 2.33
N THR A 24 23.68 14.39 1.15
CA THR A 24 22.97 14.04 -0.08
C THR A 24 22.83 12.52 -0.20
N SER A 25 21.84 12.06 -0.96
CA SER A 25 21.66 10.63 -1.24
C SER A 25 22.86 10.01 -1.97
N ASP A 26 23.65 10.80 -2.69
CA ASP A 26 24.88 10.35 -3.34
C ASP A 26 25.97 9.92 -2.35
N GLN A 27 26.01 10.57 -1.18
CA GLN A 27 26.97 10.24 -0.12
C GLN A 27 26.63 8.93 0.62
N ILE A 28 25.41 8.42 0.46
CA ILE A 28 25.00 7.11 0.98
C ILE A 28 25.36 6.06 -0.06
N THR A 29 26.66 5.75 -0.13
CA THR A 29 27.26 4.97 -1.21
C THR A 29 26.86 3.49 -1.22
N ASP A 30 26.45 2.95 -0.07
CA ASP A 30 25.98 1.57 0.11
C ASP A 30 24.46 1.41 -0.10
N ALA A 31 23.72 2.51 -0.26
CA ALA A 31 22.29 2.44 -0.57
C ALA A 31 22.04 1.97 -2.01
N THR A 32 21.02 1.12 -2.16
CA THR A 32 20.53 0.69 -3.46
C THR A 32 19.92 1.85 -4.24
N THR A 33 19.76 1.68 -5.55
CA THR A 33 19.03 2.64 -6.40
C THR A 33 17.63 2.93 -5.85
N VAL A 34 16.88 1.88 -5.46
CA VAL A 34 15.54 2.03 -4.85
C VAL A 34 15.60 2.82 -3.54
N GLY A 35 16.57 2.51 -2.66
CA GLY A 35 16.75 3.22 -1.40
C GLY A 35 17.03 4.71 -1.61
N LYS A 36 17.89 5.05 -2.57
CA LYS A 36 18.16 6.44 -2.96
C LYS A 36 16.92 7.12 -3.52
N SER A 37 16.16 6.45 -4.39
CA SER A 37 14.91 6.98 -4.95
C SER A 37 13.85 7.27 -3.89
N VAL A 38 13.74 6.43 -2.85
CA VAL A 38 12.83 6.66 -1.72
C VAL A 38 13.29 7.85 -0.88
N LEU A 39 14.60 7.96 -0.61
CA LEU A 39 15.14 9.07 0.18
C LEU A 39 14.95 10.45 -0.49
N THR A 40 15.01 10.49 -1.82
CA THR A 40 14.82 11.73 -2.60
C THR A 40 13.40 11.94 -3.10
N ALA A 41 12.44 11.10 -2.70
CA ALA A 41 11.06 11.22 -3.15
C ALA A 41 10.44 12.55 -2.66
N ALA A 42 9.84 13.31 -3.59
CA ALA A 42 9.21 14.59 -3.26
C ALA A 42 7.92 14.42 -2.42
N ASP A 43 7.26 13.27 -2.56
CA ASP A 43 6.01 12.96 -1.88
C ASP A 43 5.79 11.44 -1.73
N ALA A 44 4.67 11.08 -1.10
CA ALA A 44 4.29 9.70 -0.87
C ALA A 44 3.98 8.92 -2.18
N ALA A 45 3.52 9.58 -3.24
CA ALA A 45 3.23 8.93 -4.52
C ALA A 45 4.52 8.55 -5.26
N ALA A 46 5.51 9.45 -5.26
CA ALA A 46 6.86 9.19 -5.76
C ALA A 46 7.52 8.04 -4.98
N ALA A 47 7.42 8.04 -3.65
CA ALA A 47 7.96 6.97 -2.80
C ALA A 47 7.30 5.61 -3.10
N ARG A 48 5.97 5.56 -3.26
CA ARG A 48 5.27 4.32 -3.65
C ARG A 48 5.72 3.81 -5.01
N THR A 49 5.85 4.71 -5.99
CA THR A 49 6.34 4.37 -7.33
C THR A 49 7.73 3.76 -7.28
N ALA A 50 8.64 4.33 -6.46
CA ALA A 50 10.00 3.83 -6.31
C ALA A 50 10.07 2.38 -5.81
N ILE A 51 9.11 1.94 -4.98
CA ILE A 51 9.04 0.56 -4.46
C ILE A 51 8.04 -0.33 -5.21
N GLY A 52 7.43 0.15 -6.30
CA GLY A 52 6.41 -0.58 -7.05
C GLY A 52 5.08 -0.76 -6.31
N ALA A 53 4.79 0.07 -5.30
CA ALA A 53 3.53 0.04 -4.56
C ALA A 53 2.45 0.89 -5.25
N VAL A 54 1.19 0.52 -5.06
CA VAL A 54 0.02 1.26 -5.52
C VAL A 54 -0.78 1.76 -4.32
N ALA A 55 -1.46 2.90 -4.44
CA ALA A 55 -2.36 3.39 -3.39
C ALA A 55 -3.63 2.53 -3.30
N ILE A 56 -4.22 2.45 -2.10
CA ILE A 56 -5.56 1.89 -1.91
C ILE A 56 -6.59 2.99 -2.19
N GLY A 57 -7.58 2.72 -3.04
CA GLY A 57 -8.58 3.70 -3.46
C GLY A 57 -9.75 3.10 -4.25
N THR A 58 -10.56 3.97 -4.86
CA THR A 58 -11.77 3.61 -5.60
C THR A 58 -11.68 3.84 -7.11
N THR A 59 -10.55 4.34 -7.63
CA THR A 59 -10.35 4.57 -9.06
C THR A 59 -9.70 3.37 -9.74
N GLY A 60 -9.78 3.29 -11.07
CA GLY A 60 -9.17 2.21 -11.85
C GLY A 60 -7.63 2.13 -11.77
N ALA A 61 -6.97 3.17 -11.26
CA ALA A 61 -5.51 3.22 -11.09
C ALA A 61 -5.05 2.85 -9.67
N THR A 62 -5.99 2.57 -8.75
CA THR A 62 -5.69 2.21 -7.36
C THR A 62 -6.06 0.78 -7.06
N ALA A 63 -5.31 0.15 -6.16
CA ALA A 63 -5.71 -1.13 -5.60
C ALA A 63 -6.96 -0.94 -4.72
N MET A 64 -7.79 -1.98 -4.64
CA MET A 64 -9.00 -1.95 -3.81
C MET A 64 -8.73 -2.56 -2.45
N ALA A 65 -9.33 -2.00 -1.39
CA ALA A 65 -9.31 -2.65 -0.09
C ALA A 65 -10.01 -4.02 -0.19
N GLY A 66 -9.37 -5.08 0.29
CA GLY A 66 -9.88 -6.45 0.14
C GLY A 66 -11.24 -6.70 0.79
N ASN A 67 -11.63 -5.86 1.76
CA ASN A 67 -12.92 -5.89 2.44
C ASN A 67 -13.91 -4.82 1.95
N LYS A 68 -13.64 -4.12 0.84
CA LYS A 68 -14.59 -3.15 0.28
C LYS A 68 -15.82 -3.87 -0.24
N ILE A 69 -16.97 -3.55 0.33
CA ILE A 69 -18.28 -4.05 -0.10
C ILE A 69 -18.64 -3.38 -1.45
N PRO A 70 -19.03 -4.16 -2.47
CA PRO A 70 -19.44 -3.61 -3.76
C PRO A 70 -20.77 -2.86 -3.63
N THR A 71 -20.96 -1.86 -4.47
CA THR A 71 -22.23 -1.15 -4.64
C THR A 71 -22.64 -1.17 -6.11
N ALA A 72 -23.83 -0.65 -6.42
CA ALA A 72 -24.28 -0.55 -7.81
C ALA A 72 -23.41 0.39 -8.67
N THR A 73 -22.60 1.25 -8.05
CA THR A 73 -21.78 2.26 -8.73
C THR A 73 -20.28 2.10 -8.49
N GLU A 74 -19.87 1.29 -7.51
CA GLU A 74 -18.48 1.07 -7.16
C GLU A 74 -18.14 -0.43 -7.11
N ARG A 75 -16.98 -0.77 -7.66
CA ARG A 75 -16.43 -2.12 -7.56
C ARG A 75 -16.11 -2.46 -6.09
N GLY A 76 -16.18 -3.75 -5.77
CA GLY A 76 -15.90 -4.32 -4.45
C GLY A 76 -15.68 -5.83 -4.55
N GLY A 77 -15.27 -6.45 -3.45
CA GLY A 77 -15.16 -7.90 -3.33
C GLY A 77 -16.47 -8.50 -2.80
N VAL A 78 -16.89 -9.64 -3.34
CA VAL A 78 -18.01 -10.43 -2.80
C VAL A 78 -17.48 -11.61 -2.01
N LEU A 79 -18.26 -12.05 -1.01
CA LEU A 79 -18.01 -13.33 -0.37
C LEU A 79 -18.50 -14.46 -1.27
N GLN A 80 -17.84 -15.60 -1.19
CA GLN A 80 -18.35 -16.81 -1.83
C GLN A 80 -19.64 -17.26 -1.13
N GLN A 81 -20.66 -17.54 -1.92
CA GLN A 81 -21.92 -18.08 -1.41
C GLN A 81 -21.77 -19.55 -1.00
N THR A 82 -22.42 -19.97 0.09
CA THR A 82 -22.57 -21.39 0.45
C THR A 82 -23.18 -22.18 -0.70
N ALA A 83 -22.80 -23.44 -0.90
CA ALA A 83 -23.34 -24.28 -1.97
C ALA A 83 -24.89 -24.26 -2.05
N VAL A 84 -25.40 -24.21 -3.28
CA VAL A 84 -26.81 -24.46 -3.58
C VAL A 84 -26.88 -25.86 -4.17
N THR A 85 -27.67 -26.73 -3.56
CA THR A 85 -27.93 -28.07 -4.10
C THR A 85 -28.67 -27.95 -5.43
N ASP A 86 -28.33 -28.82 -6.37
CA ASP A 86 -29.01 -28.90 -7.66
C ASP A 86 -30.49 -29.24 -7.49
N ALA A 87 -31.33 -28.66 -8.35
CA ALA A 87 -32.74 -28.99 -8.40
C ALA A 87 -32.92 -30.39 -9.00
N ALA A 88 -33.56 -31.30 -8.27
CA ALA A 88 -33.88 -32.65 -8.76
C ALA A 88 -35.15 -32.71 -9.64
N ALA A 89 -35.88 -31.60 -9.74
CA ALA A 89 -37.10 -31.43 -10.53
C ALA A 89 -37.13 -30.03 -11.15
N ALA A 90 -38.20 -29.71 -11.89
CA ALA A 90 -38.41 -28.37 -12.43
C ALA A 90 -38.38 -27.32 -11.28
N PRO A 91 -37.54 -26.27 -11.39
CA PRO A 91 -37.44 -25.26 -10.34
C PRO A 91 -38.76 -24.57 -10.05
N THR A 92 -39.08 -24.42 -8.77
CA THR A 92 -40.27 -23.70 -8.31
C THR A 92 -39.96 -22.23 -8.04
N GLN A 93 -41.01 -21.41 -7.87
CA GLN A 93 -40.84 -20.02 -7.41
C GLN A 93 -40.14 -19.96 -6.04
N GLN A 94 -40.36 -20.95 -5.17
CA GLN A 94 -39.72 -21.00 -3.86
C GLN A 94 -38.20 -21.24 -3.99
N ASP A 95 -37.78 -22.12 -4.90
CA ASP A 95 -36.35 -22.36 -5.16
C ASP A 95 -35.66 -21.09 -5.67
N PHE A 96 -36.32 -20.37 -6.59
CA PHE A 96 -35.83 -19.11 -7.11
C PHE A 96 -35.71 -18.03 -6.02
N ASN A 97 -36.75 -17.83 -5.22
CA ASN A 97 -36.70 -16.86 -4.11
C ASN A 97 -35.64 -17.23 -3.06
N GLY A 98 -35.42 -18.53 -2.82
CA GLY A 98 -34.35 -19.04 -1.96
C GLY A 98 -32.96 -18.71 -2.50
N LEU A 99 -32.73 -18.86 -3.81
CA LEU A 99 -31.49 -18.41 -4.45
C LEU A 99 -31.30 -16.91 -4.32
N LEU A 100 -32.33 -16.10 -4.62
CA LEU A 100 -32.26 -14.64 -4.50
C LEU A 100 -31.91 -14.21 -3.07
N ALA A 101 -32.49 -14.85 -2.06
CA ALA A 101 -32.16 -14.58 -0.67
C ALA A 101 -30.68 -14.87 -0.37
N LYS A 102 -30.17 -16.03 -0.81
CA LYS A 102 -28.75 -16.39 -0.63
C LYS A 102 -27.79 -15.41 -1.32
N LEU A 103 -28.12 -14.96 -2.53
CA LEU A 103 -27.29 -14.01 -3.29
C LEU A 103 -27.28 -12.61 -2.64
N ARG A 104 -28.40 -12.16 -2.07
CA ARG A 104 -28.46 -10.92 -1.28
C ARG A 104 -27.63 -11.02 0.00
N THR A 105 -27.73 -12.13 0.73
CA THR A 105 -26.91 -12.38 1.93
C THR A 105 -25.41 -12.42 1.61
N ALA A 106 -25.03 -12.94 0.44
CA ALA A 106 -23.64 -12.95 -0.02
C ALA A 106 -23.14 -11.58 -0.51
N GLY A 107 -24.01 -10.55 -0.58
CA GLY A 107 -23.67 -9.23 -1.08
C GLY A 107 -23.48 -9.16 -2.60
N ILE A 108 -23.99 -10.16 -3.34
CA ILE A 108 -23.93 -10.22 -4.81
C ILE A 108 -25.04 -9.35 -5.42
N LEU A 109 -26.21 -9.33 -4.77
CA LEU A 109 -27.35 -8.51 -5.15
C LEU A 109 -27.65 -7.50 -4.05
N ALA A 110 -28.14 -6.32 -4.43
CA ALA A 110 -28.65 -5.35 -3.48
C ALA A 110 -29.86 -5.91 -2.70
N THR A 111 -29.94 -5.56 -1.42
CA THR A 111 -31.08 -5.82 -0.53
C THR A 111 -32.19 -4.82 -0.74
#